data_AF-A0A832PKD2-F1
#
_entry.id   AF-A0A832PKD2-F1
#
_cell.length_a   1.000
_cell.length_b   1.000
_cell.length_c   1.000
_cell.angle_alpha   90.00
_cell.angle_beta   90.00
_cell.angle_gamma   90.00
#
_symmetry.space_group_name_H-M   'P 1'
#
loop_
_entity.id
_entity.type
_entity.pdbx_description
1 polymer ?
#
loop_
_entity_poly.entity_id
_entity_poly.type
_entity_poly.pdbx_seq_one_letter_code
_entity_poly.pdbx_strand_id
1 'polypeptide(L)'
;PLLARLEAQALLAPMGAQAPQAARAAYAVEAEWSGLTPAALLELPPALAGQALSGKGTAQVFLTGPLRPRGPEPQLAGVASPGFTLTLGPQTLRIAGRLAADADNRAEGALFLYTTDARAWMQLAGDLGLIPPRLVMLAGTALEQAAATEIDLPATTQAPEEPAPGELRIPLIFRDGRMFLGPLPLGEAPRLSR
;
A
#
# COMPACT_ATOMS: atom_id res chain seq x y z
N PRO A 1 19.79 1.83 -16.74
CA PRO A 1 20.05 1.08 -15.47
C PRO A 1 18.70 0.85 -14.78
N LEU A 2 18.42 -0.35 -14.27
CA LEU A 2 17.12 -0.67 -13.65
C LEU A 2 16.89 0.12 -12.36
N LEU A 3 17.92 0.27 -11.52
CA LEU A 3 17.86 0.86 -10.19
C LEU A 3 19.17 1.60 -9.90
N ALA A 4 19.09 2.75 -9.22
CA ALA A 4 20.28 3.53 -8.88
C ALA A 4 20.86 3.12 -7.52
N ARG A 5 20.01 2.91 -6.51
CA ARG A 5 20.39 2.45 -5.17
C ARG A 5 19.31 1.57 -4.57
N LEU A 6 19.74 0.55 -3.82
CA LEU A 6 18.89 -0.26 -2.95
C LEU A 6 19.60 -0.50 -1.63
N GLU A 7 18.93 -0.13 -0.55
CA GLU A 7 19.26 -0.54 0.81
C GLU A 7 18.01 -1.17 1.39
N ALA A 8 18.11 -2.43 1.79
CA ALA A 8 17.00 -3.15 2.39
C ALA A 8 17.54 -4.05 3.48
N GLN A 9 16.89 -3.99 4.64
CA GLN A 9 17.14 -4.86 5.77
C GLN A 9 15.84 -5.52 6.18
N ALA A 10 15.87 -6.83 6.40
CA ALA A 10 14.76 -7.59 6.96
C ALA A 10 15.28 -8.40 8.15
N LEU A 11 14.81 -8.07 9.35
CA LEU A 11 15.18 -8.74 10.59
C LEU A 11 14.00 -9.55 11.10
N LEU A 12 14.24 -10.78 11.53
CA LEU A 12 13.22 -11.59 12.18
C LEU A 12 12.74 -10.86 13.44
N ALA A 13 11.43 -10.69 13.57
CA ALA A 13 10.80 -9.95 14.64
C ALA A 13 9.79 -10.84 15.39
N PRO A 14 9.47 -10.51 16.66
CA PRO A 14 8.36 -11.13 17.36
C PRO A 14 7.03 -10.89 16.62
N MET A 15 6.15 -11.88 16.68
CA MET A 15 4.85 -11.88 16.00
C MET A 15 3.93 -10.75 16.49
N GLY A 16 3.96 -10.43 17.79
CA GLY A 16 3.13 -9.39 18.39
C GLY A 16 1.63 -9.71 18.41
N ALA A 17 0.85 -8.91 19.13
CA ALA A 17 -0.61 -9.06 19.21
C ALA A 17 -1.33 -8.78 17.89
N GLN A 18 -0.61 -8.15 16.96
CA GLN A 18 -1.10 -7.69 15.68
C GLN A 18 -0.77 -8.67 14.56
N ALA A 19 -0.42 -9.92 14.82
CA ALA A 19 -0.22 -10.86 13.72
C ALA A 19 -1.51 -11.41 13.13
N PRO A 20 -1.61 -11.55 11.79
CA PRO A 20 -2.65 -12.35 11.16
C PRO A 20 -2.64 -13.80 11.65
N GLN A 21 -3.80 -14.45 11.74
CA GLN A 21 -3.90 -15.84 12.22
C GLN A 21 -3.09 -16.84 11.37
N ALA A 22 -2.95 -16.58 10.06
CA ALA A 22 -2.16 -17.41 9.16
C ALA A 22 -0.64 -17.21 9.29
N ALA A 23 -0.18 -16.16 9.98
CA ALA A 23 1.24 -15.85 10.10
C ALA A 23 2.00 -16.86 10.96
N ARG A 24 3.20 -17.23 10.52
CA ARG A 24 4.15 -18.10 11.25
C ARG A 24 5.55 -17.50 11.35
N ALA A 25 5.85 -16.44 10.59
CA ALA A 25 7.01 -15.59 10.79
C ALA A 25 6.64 -14.12 10.62
N ALA A 26 7.37 -13.24 11.33
CA ALA A 26 7.25 -11.80 11.19
C ALA A 26 8.65 -11.20 10.97
N TYR A 27 8.74 -10.20 10.10
CA TYR A 27 9.98 -9.50 9.78
C TYR A 27 9.78 -8.00 9.92
N ALA A 28 10.67 -7.34 10.65
CA ALA A 28 10.82 -5.89 10.60
C ALA A 28 11.66 -5.57 9.37
N VAL A 29 11.06 -4.87 8.41
CA VAL A 29 11.65 -4.47 7.15
C VAL A 29 11.90 -2.97 7.18
N GLU A 30 13.12 -2.58 6.87
CA GLU A 30 13.48 -1.21 6.53
C GLU A 30 14.02 -1.22 5.11
N ALA A 31 13.50 -0.35 4.27
CA ALA A 31 13.91 -0.27 2.87
C ALA A 31 14.00 1.17 2.41
N GLU A 32 15.02 1.45 1.62
CA GLU A 32 15.23 2.68 0.87
C GLU A 32 15.73 2.32 -0.53
N TRP A 33 15.07 2.83 -1.56
CA TRP A 33 15.52 2.68 -2.94
C TRP A 33 15.33 3.97 -3.71
N SER A 34 16.14 4.13 -4.75
CA SER A 34 16.04 5.29 -5.63
C SER A 34 16.35 4.95 -7.08
N GLY A 35 15.75 5.74 -7.98
CA GLY A 35 16.00 5.63 -9.41
C GLY A 35 15.50 4.31 -10.00
N LEU A 36 14.49 3.67 -9.41
CA LEU A 36 13.87 2.51 -10.00
C LEU A 36 13.16 2.96 -11.27
N THR A 37 13.56 2.40 -12.42
CA THR A 37 12.91 2.69 -13.71
C THR A 37 11.78 1.69 -13.90
N PRO A 38 10.50 2.08 -13.67
CA PRO A 38 9.41 1.12 -13.54
C PRO A 38 9.14 0.35 -14.84
N ALA A 39 9.43 0.97 -16.00
CA ALA A 39 9.27 0.36 -17.33
C ALA A 39 10.13 -0.89 -17.56
N ALA A 40 11.17 -1.11 -16.76
CA ALA A 40 11.98 -2.31 -16.83
C ALA A 40 11.40 -3.50 -16.04
N LEU A 41 10.34 -3.27 -15.24
CA LEU A 41 9.66 -4.29 -14.43
C LEU A 41 8.23 -4.56 -14.88
N LEU A 42 7.55 -3.57 -15.45
CA LEU A 42 6.13 -3.61 -15.79
C LEU A 42 5.92 -2.97 -17.17
N GLU A 43 4.94 -3.48 -17.93
CA GLU A 43 4.40 -2.73 -19.07
C GLU A 43 3.63 -1.54 -18.52
N LEU A 44 4.20 -0.34 -18.65
CA LEU A 44 3.64 0.88 -18.08
C LEU A 44 3.26 1.88 -19.17
N PRO A 45 2.23 2.70 -18.91
CA PRO A 45 1.93 3.86 -19.72
C PRO A 45 3.19 4.74 -19.95
N PRO A 46 3.34 5.36 -21.13
CA PRO A 46 4.50 6.21 -21.45
C PRO A 46 4.75 7.33 -20.43
N ALA A 47 3.67 7.86 -19.83
CA ALA A 47 3.74 8.89 -18.79
C ALA A 47 4.51 8.46 -17.54
N LEU A 48 4.59 7.15 -17.28
CA LEU A 48 5.29 6.55 -16.15
C LEU A 48 6.66 6.01 -16.51
N ALA A 49 6.84 5.60 -17.76
CA ALA A 49 8.05 4.93 -18.20
C ALA A 49 9.31 5.78 -18.03
N GLY A 50 9.17 7.11 -18.12
CA GLY A 50 10.27 8.06 -17.93
C GLY A 50 10.46 8.56 -16.48
N GLN A 51 9.59 8.19 -15.54
CA GLN A 51 9.65 8.70 -14.17
C GLN A 51 10.41 7.74 -13.25
N ALA A 52 11.38 8.26 -12.52
CA ALA A 52 12.09 7.51 -11.51
C ALA A 52 11.18 7.30 -10.28
N LEU A 53 11.03 6.05 -9.87
CA LEU A 53 10.36 5.68 -8.63
C LEU A 53 11.40 5.51 -7.53
N SER A 54 11.14 6.16 -6.39
CA SER A 54 11.92 6.01 -5.17
C SER A 54 10.99 5.68 -4.02
N GLY A 55 11.51 5.05 -2.98
CA GLY A 55 10.71 4.73 -1.82
C GLY A 55 11.56 4.54 -0.58
N LYS A 56 10.99 4.88 0.56
CA LYS A 56 11.63 4.77 1.86
C LYS A 56 10.60 4.54 2.95
N GLY A 57 10.89 3.62 3.85
CA GLY A 57 10.11 3.47 5.06
C GLY A 57 10.35 2.14 5.75
N THR A 58 9.52 1.90 6.76
CA THR A 58 9.53 0.65 7.52
C THR A 58 8.21 -0.07 7.39
N ALA A 59 8.25 -1.39 7.52
CA ALA A 59 7.06 -2.23 7.54
C ALA A 59 7.33 -3.48 8.39
N GLN A 60 6.30 -3.97 9.05
CA GLN A 60 6.25 -5.32 9.58
C GLN A 60 5.58 -6.22 8.53
N VAL A 61 6.31 -7.22 8.05
CA VAL A 61 5.82 -8.19 7.07
C VAL A 61 5.56 -9.52 7.76
N PHE A 62 4.35 -10.04 7.61
CA PHE A 62 3.91 -11.30 8.18
C PHE A 62 3.83 -12.36 7.09
N LEU A 63 4.47 -13.51 7.31
CA LEU A 63 4.57 -14.59 6.34
C LEU A 63 4.00 -15.89 6.91
N THR A 64 3.45 -16.76 6.06
CA THR A 64 2.94 -18.09 6.46
C THR A 64 4.03 -19.08 6.87
N GLY A 65 5.30 -18.70 6.69
CA GLY A 65 6.48 -19.43 7.13
C GLY A 65 7.72 -18.53 7.12
N PRO A 66 8.83 -18.96 7.75
CA PRO A 66 10.08 -18.22 7.68
C PRO A 66 10.69 -18.30 6.28
N LEU A 67 11.34 -17.22 5.85
CA LEU A 67 12.18 -17.21 4.66
C LEU A 67 13.35 -18.18 4.86
N ARG A 68 13.49 -19.15 3.97
CA ARG A 68 14.56 -20.16 3.99
C ARG A 68 15.16 -20.29 2.60
N PRO A 69 16.50 -20.28 2.45
CA PRO A 69 17.13 -20.57 1.18
C PRO A 69 16.69 -21.94 0.66
N ARG A 70 16.17 -22.00 -0.58
CA ARG A 70 15.67 -23.23 -1.23
C ARG A 70 14.54 -23.96 -0.48
N GLY A 71 13.87 -23.29 0.46
CA GLY A 71 12.64 -23.80 1.08
C GLY A 71 11.40 -23.50 0.23
N PRO A 72 10.22 -23.99 0.64
CA PRO A 72 8.97 -23.53 0.06
C PRO A 72 8.85 -22.01 0.25
N GLU A 73 8.40 -21.31 -0.79
CA GLU A 73 8.20 -19.86 -0.73
C GLU A 73 7.04 -19.56 0.23
N PRO A 74 7.28 -18.86 1.35
CA PRO A 74 6.21 -18.52 2.26
C PRO A 74 5.33 -17.45 1.60
N GLN A 75 4.02 -17.55 1.84
CA GLN A 75 3.04 -16.60 1.35
C GLN A 75 2.95 -15.38 2.27
N LEU A 76 2.58 -14.23 1.69
CA LEU A 76 2.29 -13.02 2.44
C LEU A 76 0.98 -13.19 3.22
N ALA A 77 1.07 -13.23 4.54
CA ALA A 77 -0.09 -13.30 5.44
C ALA A 77 -0.59 -11.90 5.85
N GLY A 78 0.27 -10.88 5.74
CA GLY A 78 -0.10 -9.50 6.01
C GLY A 78 1.09 -8.54 6.02
N VAL A 79 0.78 -7.26 6.06
CA VAL A 79 1.74 -6.17 6.17
C VAL A 79 1.18 -5.08 7.08
N ALA A 80 2.03 -4.49 7.91
CA ALA A 80 1.70 -3.29 8.68
C ALA A 80 2.82 -2.27 8.50
N SER A 81 2.50 -1.01 8.29
CA SER A 81 3.50 0.04 8.16
C SER A 81 3.03 1.29 8.92
N PRO A 82 3.88 1.90 9.75
CA PRO A 82 3.58 3.22 10.33
C PRO A 82 3.66 4.33 9.27
N GLY A 83 4.33 4.08 8.14
CA GLY A 83 4.54 5.03 7.09
C GLY A 83 5.60 4.55 6.11
N PHE A 84 5.20 4.37 4.86
CA PHE A 84 6.06 4.09 3.74
C PHE A 84 5.88 5.19 2.69
N THR A 85 6.93 5.93 2.40
CA THR A 85 6.91 7.03 1.44
C THR A 85 7.34 6.55 0.08
N LEU A 86 6.55 6.86 -0.94
CA LEU A 86 6.83 6.66 -2.35
C LEU A 86 6.95 8.02 -3.02
N THR A 87 7.94 8.15 -3.90
CA THR A 87 8.15 9.35 -4.71
C THR A 87 8.25 8.96 -6.17
N LEU A 88 7.42 9.57 -7.01
CA LEU A 88 7.38 9.36 -8.45
C LEU A 88 7.44 10.72 -9.13
N GLY A 89 8.59 11.03 -9.73
CA GLY A 89 8.83 12.37 -10.27
C GLY A 89 8.61 13.45 -9.18
N PRO A 90 7.72 14.43 -9.37
CA PRO A 90 7.40 15.45 -8.36
C PRO A 90 6.38 14.97 -7.31
N GLN A 91 5.72 13.84 -7.51
CA GLN A 91 4.62 13.37 -6.67
C GLN A 91 5.16 12.57 -5.49
N THR A 92 4.58 12.80 -4.31
CA THR A 92 4.88 12.04 -3.09
C THR A 92 3.59 11.46 -2.52
N LEU A 93 3.67 10.21 -2.07
CA LEU A 93 2.60 9.45 -1.44
C LEU A 93 3.17 8.73 -0.23
N ARG A 94 2.65 8.99 0.95
CA ARG A 94 2.95 8.21 2.15
C ARG A 94 1.80 7.26 2.43
N ILE A 95 2.13 6.00 2.70
CA ILE A 95 1.17 4.92 2.92
C ILE A 95 1.39 4.41 4.34
N ALA A 96 0.36 4.44 5.17
CA ALA A 96 0.38 3.83 6.50
C ALA A 96 -0.81 2.91 6.67
N GLY A 97 -0.77 2.02 7.66
CA GLY A 97 -1.87 1.13 7.99
C GLY A 97 -1.47 -0.33 7.88
N ARG A 98 -2.47 -1.19 7.70
CA ARG A 98 -2.33 -2.62 7.85
C ARG A 98 -3.26 -3.39 6.91
N LEU A 99 -2.71 -4.44 6.32
CA LEU A 99 -3.45 -5.48 5.62
C LEU A 99 -3.13 -6.86 6.19
N ALA A 100 -4.12 -7.74 6.18
CA ALA A 100 -4.01 -9.17 6.41
C ALA A 100 -4.64 -9.93 5.24
N ALA A 101 -4.24 -11.18 5.03
CA ALA A 101 -4.91 -12.08 4.11
C ALA A 101 -6.17 -12.66 4.79
N ASP A 102 -7.30 -12.61 4.10
CA ASP A 102 -8.51 -13.35 4.47
C ASP A 102 -8.41 -14.83 4.06
N ALA A 103 -9.50 -15.58 4.25
CA ALA A 103 -9.57 -17.01 3.92
C ALA A 103 -9.36 -17.30 2.42
N ASP A 104 -9.69 -16.35 1.54
CA ASP A 104 -9.50 -16.42 0.08
C ASP A 104 -8.20 -15.74 -0.39
N ASN A 105 -7.31 -15.42 0.56
CA ASN A 105 -6.04 -14.74 0.35
C ASN A 105 -6.18 -13.33 -0.24
N ARG A 106 -7.36 -12.70 -0.08
CA ARG A 106 -7.60 -11.31 -0.42
C ARG A 106 -7.21 -10.40 0.73
N ALA A 107 -6.83 -9.18 0.41
CA ALA A 107 -6.49 -8.18 1.39
C ALA A 107 -7.73 -7.82 2.24
N GLU A 108 -7.52 -7.73 3.55
CA GLU A 108 -8.49 -7.27 4.54
C GLU A 108 -7.78 -6.30 5.51
N GLY A 109 -8.42 -5.19 5.85
CA GLY A 109 -7.86 -4.14 6.71
C GLY A 109 -8.01 -2.73 6.14
N ALA A 110 -7.06 -1.86 6.47
CA ALA A 110 -7.12 -0.45 6.11
C ALA A 110 -5.73 0.11 5.80
N LEU A 111 -5.62 0.87 4.71
CA LEU A 111 -4.47 1.71 4.38
C LEU A 111 -4.90 3.16 4.35
N PHE A 112 -3.98 4.05 4.71
CA PHE A 112 -4.14 5.49 4.69
C PHE A 112 -3.10 6.07 3.75
N LEU A 113 -3.61 6.75 2.72
CA LEU A 113 -2.82 7.40 1.69
C LEU A 113 -2.72 8.89 2.02
N TYR A 114 -1.52 9.37 2.20
CA TYR A 114 -1.21 10.76 2.55
C TYR A 114 -0.52 11.41 1.37
N THR A 115 -1.15 12.45 0.81
CA THR A 115 -0.61 13.15 -0.36
C THR A 115 -1.18 14.56 -0.50
N THR A 116 -0.40 15.46 -1.07
CA THR A 116 -0.84 16.81 -1.44
C THR A 116 -1.49 16.84 -2.84
N ASP A 117 -1.40 15.77 -3.63
CA ASP A 117 -1.93 15.69 -5.00
C ASP A 117 -2.67 14.37 -5.26
N ALA A 118 -3.78 14.21 -4.56
CA ALA A 118 -4.64 13.03 -4.67
C ALA A 118 -5.16 12.79 -6.10
N ARG A 119 -5.42 13.86 -6.85
CA ARG A 119 -5.93 13.77 -8.21
C ARG A 119 -4.89 13.17 -9.14
N ALA A 120 -3.62 13.58 -9.05
CA ALA A 120 -2.57 12.99 -9.88
C ALA A 120 -2.39 11.49 -9.60
N TRP A 121 -2.44 11.08 -8.34
CA TRP A 121 -2.37 9.65 -7.97
C TRP A 121 -3.56 8.84 -8.47
N MET A 122 -4.78 9.39 -8.44
CA MET A 122 -5.94 8.67 -8.99
C MET A 122 -5.93 8.61 -10.52
N GLN A 123 -5.50 9.69 -11.19
CA GLN A 123 -5.30 9.67 -12.65
C GLN A 123 -4.31 8.57 -13.02
N LEU A 124 -3.20 8.50 -12.28
CA LEU A 124 -2.21 7.45 -12.44
C LEU A 124 -2.80 6.04 -12.23
N ALA A 125 -3.57 5.82 -11.17
CA ALA A 125 -4.21 4.52 -10.94
C ALA A 125 -5.19 4.16 -12.08
N GLY A 126 -5.88 5.15 -12.65
CA GLY A 126 -6.73 4.96 -13.83
C GLY A 126 -5.96 4.63 -15.10
N ASP A 127 -4.86 5.33 -15.37
CA ASP A 127 -3.98 5.08 -16.52
C ASP A 127 -3.34 3.69 -16.47
N LEU A 128 -3.11 3.16 -15.26
CA LEU A 128 -2.65 1.80 -15.00
C LEU A 128 -3.76 0.74 -15.06
N GLY A 129 -5.03 1.15 -15.22
CA GLY A 129 -6.18 0.25 -15.19
C GLY A 129 -6.46 -0.36 -13.81
N LEU A 130 -5.84 0.17 -12.74
CA LEU A 130 -6.05 -0.31 -11.37
C LEU A 130 -7.42 0.11 -10.82
N ILE A 131 -7.98 1.19 -11.33
CA ILE A 131 -9.32 1.65 -11.02
C ILE A 131 -10.11 1.97 -12.30
N PRO A 132 -11.46 1.83 -12.27
CA PRO A 132 -12.29 2.19 -13.41
C PRO A 132 -12.15 3.68 -13.80
N PRO A 133 -12.05 4.03 -15.11
CA PRO A 133 -11.93 5.41 -15.57
C PRO A 133 -13.05 6.34 -15.09
N ARG A 134 -14.26 5.78 -14.88
CA ARG A 134 -15.39 6.53 -14.33
C ARG A 134 -15.11 7.08 -12.93
N LEU A 135 -14.34 6.38 -12.11
CA LEU A 135 -13.98 6.85 -10.76
C LEU A 135 -12.98 8.01 -10.81
N VAL A 136 -12.10 8.03 -11.82
CA VAL A 136 -11.19 9.15 -12.08
C VAL A 136 -11.95 10.42 -12.45
N MET A 137 -13.07 10.31 -13.18
CA MET A 137 -13.89 11.48 -13.50
C MET A 137 -14.65 12.05 -12.29
N LEU A 138 -14.88 11.23 -11.25
CA LEU A 138 -15.53 11.64 -10.01
C LEU A 138 -14.53 12.25 -8.99
N ALA A 139 -13.25 12.32 -9.34
CA ALA A 139 -12.07 12.57 -8.48
C ALA A 139 -11.89 13.98 -7.88
N GLY A 140 -12.96 14.72 -7.63
CA GLY A 140 -12.86 15.99 -6.90
C GLY A 140 -13.49 15.89 -5.52
N THR A 141 -14.79 16.14 -5.51
CA THR A 141 -15.63 16.13 -4.31
C THR A 141 -15.65 14.79 -3.59
N ALA A 142 -15.58 13.68 -4.34
CA ALA A 142 -15.49 12.33 -3.78
C ALA A 142 -14.24 12.11 -2.91
N LEU A 143 -13.09 12.65 -3.32
CA LEU A 143 -11.83 12.52 -2.59
C LEU A 143 -11.86 13.34 -1.30
N GLU A 144 -12.36 14.57 -1.38
CA GLU A 144 -12.50 15.44 -0.21
C GLU A 144 -13.47 14.83 0.81
N GLN A 145 -14.59 14.27 0.35
CA GLN A 145 -15.53 13.55 1.21
C GLN A 145 -14.91 12.28 1.82
N ALA A 146 -14.16 11.51 1.04
CA ALA A 146 -13.46 10.34 1.54
C ALA A 146 -12.39 10.73 2.58
N ALA A 147 -11.68 11.84 2.37
CA ALA A 147 -10.69 12.35 3.33
C ALA A 147 -11.34 12.87 4.63
N ALA A 148 -12.55 13.42 4.54
CA ALA A 148 -13.35 13.85 5.68
C ALA A 148 -14.10 12.70 6.38
N THR A 149 -14.07 11.48 5.83
CA THR A 149 -14.79 10.34 6.42
C THR A 149 -14.04 9.86 7.65
N GLU A 150 -14.68 9.98 8.82
CA GLU A 150 -14.26 9.27 10.02
C GLU A 150 -14.45 7.77 9.80
N ILE A 151 -13.40 7.00 10.06
CA ILE A 151 -13.44 5.55 9.93
C ILE A 151 -13.44 4.97 11.30
N ASP A 152 -14.46 4.16 11.56
CA ASP A 152 -14.49 3.28 12.71
C ASP A 152 -13.48 2.16 12.45
N LEU A 153 -12.27 2.35 12.95
CA LEU A 153 -11.22 1.37 12.81
C LEU A 153 -11.42 0.26 13.84
N PRO A 154 -11.15 -1.01 13.47
CA PRO A 154 -11.05 -2.07 14.46
C PRO A 154 -10.10 -1.61 15.58
N ALA A 155 -10.48 -1.81 16.85
CA ALA A 155 -9.73 -1.34 18.02
C ALA A 155 -8.25 -1.78 18.07
N THR A 156 -7.88 -2.76 17.24
CA THR A 156 -6.53 -3.28 17.05
C THR A 156 -5.68 -2.46 16.06
N THR A 157 -6.26 -1.50 15.35
CA THR A 157 -5.56 -0.67 14.36
C THR A 157 -5.01 0.57 15.05
N GLN A 158 -3.72 0.88 14.86
CA GLN A 158 -3.17 2.15 15.31
C GLN A 158 -3.96 3.30 14.68
N ALA A 159 -4.28 4.31 15.49
CA ALA A 159 -4.95 5.50 14.99
C ALA A 159 -4.07 6.13 13.89
N PRO A 160 -4.64 6.43 12.72
CA PRO A 160 -3.90 7.06 11.64
C PRO A 160 -3.42 8.43 12.09
N GLU A 161 -2.17 8.75 11.75
CA GLU A 161 -1.64 10.10 11.96
C GLU A 161 -2.53 11.14 11.29
N GLU A 162 -2.56 12.35 11.85
CA GLU A 162 -3.22 13.49 11.22
C GLU A 162 -2.46 13.89 9.94
N PRO A 163 -3.18 14.30 8.88
CA PRO A 163 -2.53 14.84 7.70
C PRO A 163 -1.81 16.16 8.01
N ALA A 164 -0.69 16.41 7.34
CA ALA A 164 -0.03 17.70 7.40
C ALA A 164 -0.88 18.82 6.76
N PRO A 165 -0.62 20.11 7.05
CA PRO A 165 -1.32 21.21 6.39
C PRO A 165 -1.23 21.13 4.85
N GLY A 166 -2.39 21.07 4.19
CA GLY A 166 -2.48 20.93 2.73
C GLY A 166 -2.33 19.50 2.21
N GLU A 167 -2.15 18.52 3.09
CA GLU A 167 -2.15 17.10 2.77
C GLU A 167 -3.56 16.51 2.95
N LEU A 168 -3.94 15.58 2.06
CA LEU A 168 -5.14 14.79 2.19
C LEU A 168 -4.77 13.42 2.77
N ARG A 169 -5.56 12.94 3.73
CA ARG A 169 -5.54 11.56 4.22
C ARG A 169 -6.71 10.80 3.61
N ILE A 170 -6.43 9.98 2.60
CA ILE A 170 -7.44 9.21 1.88
C ILE A 170 -7.43 7.79 2.41
N PRO A 171 -8.54 7.29 2.94
CA PRO A 171 -8.57 5.91 3.40
C PRO A 171 -8.93 4.93 2.29
N LEU A 172 -8.18 3.83 2.26
CA LEU A 172 -8.48 2.64 1.50
C LEU A 172 -8.86 1.51 2.45
N ILE A 173 -10.11 1.07 2.38
CA ILE A 173 -10.65 0.02 3.24
C ILE A 173 -10.82 -1.26 2.43
N PHE A 174 -10.45 -2.39 3.02
CA PHE A 174 -10.55 -3.71 2.44
C PHE A 174 -11.38 -4.59 3.37
N ARG A 175 -12.56 -4.99 2.91
CA ARG A 175 -13.49 -5.82 3.68
C ARG A 175 -14.37 -6.63 2.74
N ASP A 176 -14.76 -7.82 3.18
CA ASP A 176 -15.65 -8.72 2.45
C ASP A 176 -15.16 -8.98 1.00
N GLY A 177 -13.84 -9.14 0.83
CA GLY A 177 -13.21 -9.34 -0.48
C GLY A 177 -13.29 -8.15 -1.43
N ARG A 178 -13.65 -6.95 -0.97
CA ARG A 178 -13.77 -5.73 -1.77
C ARG A 178 -12.89 -4.59 -1.25
N MET A 179 -12.47 -3.72 -2.16
CA MET A 179 -11.70 -2.50 -1.88
C MET A 179 -12.59 -1.26 -2.00
N PHE A 180 -12.41 -0.31 -1.09
CA PHE A 180 -13.17 0.94 -1.02
C PHE A 180 -12.24 2.12 -0.80
N LEU A 181 -12.59 3.27 -1.38
CA LEU A 181 -11.99 4.58 -1.09
C LEU A 181 -13.04 5.40 -0.34
N GLY A 182 -12.87 5.55 0.98
CA GLY A 182 -13.96 6.00 1.85
C GLY A 182 -15.25 5.19 1.61
N PRO A 183 -16.39 5.81 1.26
CA PRO A 183 -17.63 5.08 0.94
C PRO A 183 -17.67 4.48 -0.48
N LEU A 184 -16.71 4.78 -1.36
CA LEU A 184 -16.77 4.44 -2.78
C LEU A 184 -16.15 3.06 -3.06
N PRO A 185 -16.89 2.10 -3.62
CA PRO A 185 -16.32 0.82 -4.01
C PRO A 185 -15.38 0.98 -5.21
N LEU A 186 -14.16 0.46 -5.09
CA LEU A 186 -13.16 0.46 -6.16
C LEU A 186 -13.16 -0.86 -6.97
N GLY A 187 -13.56 -1.97 -6.34
CA GLY A 187 -13.58 -3.29 -6.96
C GLY A 187 -13.29 -4.42 -5.98
N GLU A 188 -12.80 -5.53 -6.49
CA GLU A 188 -12.32 -6.64 -5.65
C GLU A 188 -11.05 -6.25 -4.89
N ALA A 189 -10.93 -6.74 -3.66
CA ALA A 189 -9.68 -6.64 -2.92
C ALA A 189 -8.60 -7.48 -3.61
N PRO A 190 -7.36 -6.96 -3.74
CA PRO A 190 -6.26 -7.68 -4.35
C PRO A 190 -5.89 -8.90 -3.52
N ARG A 191 -5.34 -9.92 -4.17
CA ARG A 191 -4.73 -11.05 -3.45
C ARG A 191 -3.35 -10.69 -2.94
N LEU A 192 -3.03 -11.05 -1.71
CA LEU A 192 -1.72 -10.77 -1.11
C LEU A 192 -0.63 -11.73 -1.60
N SER A 193 -1.02 -12.93 -2.03
CA SER A 193 -0.12 -13.89 -2.66
C SER A 193 -0.81 -14.67 -3.78
N ARG A 194 -0.03 -15.36 -4.61
CA ARG A 194 -0.53 -16.16 -5.74
C ARG A 194 -0.89 -17.58 -5.32
#